data_AF-A0A430B390-F1
#
_entry.id   AF-A0A430B390-F1
#
_cell.length_a   1.000
_cell.length_b   1.000
_cell.length_c   1.000
_cell.angle_alpha   90.00
_cell.angle_beta   90.00
_cell.angle_gamma   90.00
#
_symmetry.space_group_name_H-M   'P 1'
#
loop_
_entity.id
_entity.type
_entity.pdbx_description
1 polymer ?
#
loop_
_entity_poly.entity_id
_entity_poly.type
_entity_poly.pdbx_seq_one_letter_code
_entity_poly.pdbx_strand_id
1 'polypeptide(L)'
;MDEIKQCKMAKLANGNGVIAALAIDQRGALRKMFSRENYTGDVDGAAKQFKQLVSEELTPYASAILLDPEYGLAAADARSENAGLLIAYEQTGYDASEPGRFPDLLHDWSVQRIKAQGADAVKFLLYYDEAEGYDINDRKHAFVERIGSECAAEQMPFYLELLSYDASITDNSSKEFAKIKPEKVIRMMREFSKPQYHVDVLKVEVPVNMAYVEGFANSVADVVFSAEEAKAYFKEQSEATHLPFIFLSAGVSSELFQKTLLFAHEAGSTFNGVLCGRSTWQGAVPVFINEGEAAARDWLRTQGKANIEQLNAVLDKTAGSWKDR
;
A
#
# COMPACT_ATOMS: atom_id res chain seq x y z
N MET A 1 -17.69 11.55 4.10
CA MET A 1 -18.01 10.27 3.43
C MET A 1 -19.51 10.01 3.55
N ASP A 2 -20.20 9.60 2.47
CA ASP A 2 -21.63 9.25 2.52
C ASP A 2 -21.88 7.87 3.17
N GLU A 3 -23.15 7.57 3.51
CA GLU A 3 -23.53 6.34 4.22
C GLU A 3 -23.12 5.05 3.47
N ILE A 4 -23.21 5.04 2.13
CA ILE A 4 -22.89 3.87 1.32
C ILE A 4 -21.39 3.61 1.35
N LYS A 5 -20.58 4.65 1.19
CA LYS A 5 -19.12 4.56 1.36
C LYS A 5 -18.73 4.16 2.79
N GLN A 6 -19.43 4.65 3.82
CA GLN A 6 -19.19 4.22 5.21
C GLN A 6 -19.48 2.73 5.41
N CYS A 7 -20.57 2.20 4.84
CA CYS A 7 -20.87 0.76 4.88
C CYS A 7 -19.79 -0.07 4.18
N LYS A 8 -19.25 0.40 3.06
CA LYS A 8 -18.14 -0.25 2.36
C LYS A 8 -16.84 -0.19 3.16
N MET A 9 -16.50 0.97 3.73
CA MET A 9 -15.35 1.13 4.63
C MET A 9 -15.43 0.22 5.86
N ALA A 10 -16.62 -0.01 6.42
CA ALA A 10 -16.79 -0.93 7.54
C ALA A 10 -16.42 -2.38 7.20
N LYS A 11 -16.54 -2.80 5.94
CA LYS A 11 -16.08 -4.12 5.48
C LYS A 11 -14.58 -4.19 5.24
N LEU A 12 -13.91 -3.04 5.12
CA LEU A 12 -12.48 -2.93 4.85
C LEU A 12 -11.64 -2.79 6.14
N ALA A 13 -12.30 -2.79 7.30
CA ALA A 13 -11.68 -2.59 8.60
C ALA A 13 -12.09 -3.69 9.57
N ASN A 14 -11.28 -3.92 10.60
CA ASN A 14 -11.60 -4.85 11.67
C ASN A 14 -12.67 -4.29 12.62
N GLY A 15 -13.04 -5.04 13.66
CA GLY A 15 -14.05 -4.64 14.64
C GLY A 15 -13.76 -3.31 15.38
N ASN A 16 -12.49 -2.89 15.44
CA ASN A 16 -12.06 -1.62 16.04
C ASN A 16 -12.04 -0.46 15.02
N GLY A 17 -12.41 -0.71 13.77
CA GLY A 17 -12.31 0.25 12.67
C GLY A 17 -10.87 0.52 12.24
N VAL A 18 -9.95 -0.40 12.48
CA VAL A 18 -8.58 -0.35 11.95
C VAL A 18 -8.52 -1.10 10.63
N ILE A 19 -7.92 -0.50 9.61
CA ILE A 19 -7.70 -1.14 8.31
C ILE A 19 -6.48 -2.04 8.42
N ALA A 20 -6.67 -3.31 8.77
CA ALA A 20 -5.62 -4.33 8.82
C ALA A 20 -5.66 -5.14 7.51
N ALA A 21 -5.22 -4.54 6.41
CA ALA A 21 -5.43 -5.08 5.07
C ALA A 21 -4.17 -5.71 4.47
N LEU A 22 -4.37 -6.80 3.72
CA LEU A 22 -3.34 -7.54 2.99
C LEU A 22 -3.18 -7.00 1.56
N ALA A 23 -1.94 -6.74 1.12
CA ALA A 23 -1.67 -6.31 -0.26
C ALA A 23 -1.09 -7.44 -1.10
N ILE A 24 -1.72 -7.81 -2.21
CA ILE A 24 -1.11 -8.66 -3.23
C ILE A 24 -1.53 -8.27 -4.66
N ASP A 25 -1.63 -6.98 -4.96
CA ASP A 25 -1.83 -6.41 -6.31
C ASP A 25 -0.54 -6.31 -7.15
N GLN A 26 0.59 -6.80 -6.62
CA GLN A 26 1.85 -6.77 -7.35
C GLN A 26 1.78 -7.62 -8.61
N ARG A 27 2.03 -6.98 -9.76
CA ARG A 27 2.10 -7.60 -11.09
C ARG A 27 3.56 -7.73 -11.51
N GLY A 28 4.14 -6.66 -12.06
CA GLY A 28 5.54 -6.65 -12.50
C GLY A 28 6.53 -6.96 -11.37
N ALA A 29 6.26 -6.53 -10.14
CA ALA A 29 7.10 -6.85 -8.99
C ALA A 29 7.07 -8.34 -8.62
N LEU A 30 5.91 -9.01 -8.70
CA LEU A 30 5.79 -10.45 -8.46
C LEU A 30 6.50 -11.24 -9.56
N ARG A 31 6.33 -10.85 -10.83
CA ARG A 31 7.08 -11.44 -11.96
C ARG A 31 8.60 -11.35 -11.76
N LYS A 32 9.11 -10.20 -11.29
CA LYS A 32 10.53 -10.03 -10.94
C LYS A 32 10.97 -10.96 -9.81
N MET A 33 10.11 -11.25 -8.84
CA MET A 33 10.43 -12.21 -7.77
C MET A 33 10.52 -13.64 -8.33
N PHE A 34 9.58 -14.06 -9.18
CA PHE A 34 9.66 -15.38 -9.84
C PHE A 34 10.92 -15.50 -10.72
N SER A 35 11.29 -14.44 -11.42
CA SER A 35 12.52 -14.42 -12.23
C SER A 35 13.79 -14.58 -11.40
N ARG A 36 13.84 -14.06 -10.16
CA ARG A 36 15.00 -14.25 -9.25
C ARG A 36 15.15 -15.69 -8.79
N GLU A 37 14.05 -16.43 -8.75
CA GLU A 37 14.01 -17.87 -8.49
C GLU A 37 14.21 -18.69 -9.78
N ASN A 38 14.62 -18.06 -10.89
CA ASN A 38 14.83 -18.71 -12.19
C ASN A 38 13.61 -19.45 -12.73
N TYR A 39 12.39 -19.01 -12.40
CA TYR A 39 11.17 -19.62 -12.92
C TYR A 39 11.02 -19.36 -14.42
N THR A 40 10.86 -20.43 -15.21
CA THR A 40 10.72 -20.38 -16.69
C THR A 40 9.38 -20.92 -17.20
N GLY A 41 8.45 -21.25 -16.30
CA GLY A 41 7.12 -21.77 -16.64
C GLY A 41 6.13 -20.68 -17.06
N ASP A 42 4.83 -21.01 -17.00
CA ASP A 42 3.75 -20.05 -17.20
C ASP A 42 3.69 -19.06 -16.02
N VAL A 43 4.34 -17.90 -16.21
CA VAL A 43 4.44 -16.83 -15.21
C VAL A 43 3.06 -16.30 -14.81
N ASP A 44 2.10 -16.27 -15.74
CA ASP A 44 0.78 -15.69 -15.52
C ASP A 44 -0.10 -16.67 -14.74
N GLY A 45 -0.05 -17.95 -15.12
CA GLY A 45 -0.66 -19.04 -14.36
C GLY A 45 -0.10 -19.13 -12.94
N ALA A 46 1.23 -19.06 -12.78
CA ALA A 46 1.90 -19.04 -11.49
C ALA A 46 1.48 -17.84 -10.63
N ALA A 47 1.36 -16.64 -11.22
CA ALA A 47 0.91 -15.44 -10.51
C ALA A 47 -0.53 -15.58 -10.00
N LYS A 48 -1.43 -16.11 -10.83
CA LYS A 48 -2.84 -16.38 -10.45
C LYS A 48 -2.93 -17.38 -9.30
N GLN A 49 -2.25 -18.51 -9.43
CA GLN A 49 -2.25 -19.56 -8.41
C GLN A 49 -1.65 -19.05 -7.09
N PHE A 50 -0.51 -18.37 -7.14
CA PHE A 50 0.13 -17.84 -5.94
C PHE A 50 -0.75 -16.81 -5.21
N LYS A 51 -1.42 -15.91 -5.95
CA LYS A 51 -2.38 -14.95 -5.37
C LYS A 51 -3.55 -15.66 -4.71
N GLN A 52 -4.07 -16.71 -5.32
CA GLN A 52 -5.15 -17.51 -4.76
C GLN A 52 -4.73 -18.17 -3.44
N LEU A 53 -3.54 -18.78 -3.38
CA LEU A 53 -3.00 -19.38 -2.14
C LEU A 53 -2.89 -18.35 -1.01
N VAL A 54 -2.32 -17.19 -1.31
CA VAL A 54 -2.20 -16.10 -0.33
C VAL A 54 -3.57 -15.63 0.15
N SER A 55 -4.54 -15.52 -0.75
CA SER A 55 -5.90 -15.13 -0.40
C SER A 55 -6.56 -16.16 0.52
N GLU A 56 -6.58 -17.43 0.13
CA GLU A 56 -7.20 -18.52 0.90
C GLU A 56 -6.61 -18.63 2.32
N GLU A 57 -5.29 -18.57 2.43
CA GLU A 57 -4.61 -18.90 3.69
C GLU A 57 -4.44 -17.70 4.64
N LEU A 58 -4.37 -16.47 4.13
CA LEU A 58 -4.07 -15.29 4.96
C LEU A 58 -5.25 -14.33 5.16
N THR A 59 -6.26 -14.33 4.29
CA THR A 59 -7.44 -13.45 4.49
C THR A 59 -8.27 -13.74 5.74
N PRO A 60 -8.28 -14.95 6.35
CA PRO A 60 -8.92 -15.16 7.65
C PRO A 60 -8.35 -14.28 8.77
N TYR A 61 -7.14 -13.73 8.59
CA TYR A 61 -6.44 -12.88 9.55
C TYR A 61 -6.36 -11.41 9.09
N ALA A 62 -6.98 -11.06 7.97
CA ALA A 62 -6.97 -9.69 7.43
C ALA A 62 -8.40 -9.14 7.39
N SER A 63 -8.55 -7.83 7.64
CA SER A 63 -9.83 -7.15 7.45
C SER A 63 -10.23 -7.01 5.98
N ALA A 64 -9.24 -6.96 5.08
CA ALA A 64 -9.46 -6.86 3.65
C ALA A 64 -8.23 -7.33 2.86
N ILE A 65 -8.42 -7.55 1.57
CA ILE A 65 -7.34 -7.83 0.61
C ILE A 65 -7.40 -6.88 -0.58
N LEU A 66 -6.23 -6.39 -1.01
CA LEU A 66 -6.03 -5.64 -2.24
C LEU A 66 -5.45 -6.57 -3.31
N LEU A 67 -6.13 -6.63 -4.45
CA LEU A 67 -5.76 -7.46 -5.60
C LEU A 67 -5.74 -6.62 -6.89
N ASP A 68 -5.03 -7.10 -7.89
CA ASP A 68 -5.13 -6.59 -9.25
C ASP A 68 -6.15 -7.42 -10.05
N PRO A 69 -6.83 -6.81 -11.03
CA PRO A 69 -7.81 -7.54 -11.82
C PRO A 69 -7.22 -8.44 -12.93
N GLU A 70 -5.92 -8.33 -13.24
CA GLU A 70 -5.27 -9.13 -14.29
C GLU A 70 -5.04 -10.58 -13.84
N TYR A 71 -4.56 -10.77 -12.60
CA TYR A 71 -4.23 -12.09 -12.05
C TYR A 71 -4.99 -12.39 -10.75
N GLY A 72 -5.67 -11.42 -10.16
CA GLY A 72 -6.23 -11.52 -8.81
C GLY A 72 -7.71 -11.87 -8.71
N LEU A 73 -8.49 -11.94 -9.80
CA LEU A 73 -9.94 -12.16 -9.68
C LEU A 73 -10.30 -13.52 -9.03
N ALA A 74 -9.62 -14.60 -9.41
CA ALA A 74 -9.82 -15.90 -8.75
C ALA A 74 -9.43 -15.87 -7.26
N ALA A 75 -8.40 -15.10 -6.92
CA ALA A 75 -8.01 -14.89 -5.52
C ALA A 75 -9.04 -14.03 -4.76
N ALA A 76 -9.71 -13.09 -5.44
CA ALA A 76 -10.76 -12.29 -4.85
C ALA A 76 -11.95 -13.17 -4.46
N ASP A 77 -12.33 -14.13 -5.31
CA ASP A 77 -13.39 -15.09 -5.02
C ASP A 77 -13.03 -16.08 -3.89
N ALA A 78 -11.75 -16.42 -3.76
CA ALA A 78 -11.25 -17.37 -2.76
C ALA A 78 -10.99 -16.76 -1.36
N ARG A 79 -11.19 -15.45 -1.19
CA ARG A 79 -10.95 -14.77 0.10
C ARG A 79 -11.95 -15.24 1.17
N SER A 80 -11.57 -15.10 2.43
CA SER A 80 -12.45 -15.29 3.57
C SER A 80 -13.68 -14.39 3.49
N GLU A 81 -14.85 -14.92 3.87
CA GLU A 81 -16.12 -14.17 3.88
C GLU A 81 -16.07 -12.89 4.73
N ASN A 82 -15.17 -12.84 5.72
CA ASN A 82 -14.99 -11.70 6.61
C ASN A 82 -13.96 -10.67 6.11
N ALA A 83 -13.33 -10.90 4.95
CA ALA A 83 -12.37 -9.97 4.36
C ALA A 83 -13.02 -9.15 3.23
N GLY A 84 -12.99 -7.83 3.37
CA GLY A 84 -13.38 -6.92 2.30
C GLY A 84 -12.42 -6.97 1.09
N LEU A 85 -12.84 -6.38 -0.03
CA LEU A 85 -12.08 -6.40 -1.28
C LEU A 85 -11.74 -5.00 -1.79
N LEU A 86 -10.46 -4.76 -2.08
CA LEU A 86 -10.01 -3.63 -2.87
C LEU A 86 -9.45 -4.14 -4.20
N ILE A 87 -9.70 -3.41 -5.28
CA ILE A 87 -9.12 -3.71 -6.60
C ILE A 87 -8.29 -2.52 -7.08
N ALA A 88 -7.06 -2.80 -7.51
CA ALA A 88 -6.15 -1.82 -8.12
C ALA A 88 -6.64 -1.41 -9.52
N TYR A 89 -6.51 -0.13 -9.85
CA TYR A 89 -7.04 0.44 -11.08
C TYR A 89 -5.94 0.93 -12.05
N GLU A 90 -4.73 1.18 -11.55
CA GLU A 90 -3.61 1.66 -12.37
C GLU A 90 -3.00 0.56 -13.27
N GLN A 91 -2.34 0.97 -14.34
CA GLN A 91 -1.33 0.14 -15.01
C GLN A 91 -0.10 -0.06 -14.11
N THR A 92 0.54 -1.22 -14.20
CA THR A 92 1.75 -1.50 -13.39
C THR A 92 2.97 -0.75 -13.93
N GLY A 93 3.65 -0.02 -13.05
CA GLY A 93 4.92 0.65 -13.38
C GLY A 93 4.73 2.05 -13.95
N TYR A 94 5.72 2.52 -14.70
CA TYR A 94 5.74 3.81 -15.36
C TYR A 94 6.72 3.75 -16.56
N ASP A 95 6.52 4.61 -17.54
CA ASP A 95 7.51 4.79 -18.61
C ASP A 95 8.72 5.54 -18.07
N ALA A 96 9.89 4.89 -18.10
CA ALA A 96 11.15 5.49 -17.65
C ALA A 96 11.85 6.30 -18.74
N SER A 97 11.31 6.33 -19.96
CA SER A 97 11.86 7.07 -21.10
C SER A 97 11.42 8.54 -21.14
N GLU A 98 10.40 8.92 -20.38
CA GLU A 98 9.93 10.30 -20.23
C GLU A 98 9.83 10.74 -18.77
N PRO A 99 10.00 12.05 -18.48
CA PRO A 99 9.77 12.58 -17.14
C PRO A 99 8.28 12.53 -16.76
N GLY A 100 7.99 12.65 -15.48
CA GLY A 100 6.61 12.74 -14.98
C GLY A 100 6.01 11.43 -14.49
N ARG A 101 6.53 10.25 -14.85
CA ARG A 101 5.97 8.95 -14.42
C ARG A 101 4.44 8.93 -14.51
N PHE A 102 3.92 9.34 -15.66
CA PHE A 102 2.50 9.69 -15.78
C PHE A 102 1.60 8.51 -15.41
N PRO A 103 0.48 8.78 -14.72
CA PRO A 103 -0.50 7.76 -14.40
C PRO A 103 -1.18 7.24 -15.67
N ASP A 104 -1.54 5.95 -15.64
CA ASP A 104 -2.40 5.34 -16.64
C ASP A 104 -3.34 4.31 -15.99
N LEU A 105 -4.49 4.08 -16.62
CA LEU A 105 -5.53 3.16 -16.15
C LEU A 105 -5.50 1.86 -16.94
N LEU A 106 -5.95 0.80 -16.29
CA LEU A 106 -6.24 -0.45 -16.98
C LEU A 106 -7.30 -0.23 -18.07
N HIS A 107 -6.94 -0.46 -19.34
CA HIS A 107 -7.74 -0.06 -20.51
C HIS A 107 -9.16 -0.64 -20.52
N ASP A 108 -9.32 -1.87 -20.01
CA ASP A 108 -10.59 -2.59 -19.96
C ASP A 108 -11.35 -2.41 -18.64
N TRP A 109 -10.96 -1.46 -17.81
CA TRP A 109 -11.54 -1.26 -16.48
C TRP A 109 -12.08 0.15 -16.29
N SER A 110 -13.14 0.21 -15.49
CA SER A 110 -13.73 1.45 -14.95
C SER A 110 -14.09 1.21 -13.49
N VAL A 111 -14.33 2.28 -12.73
CA VAL A 111 -14.84 2.15 -11.36
C VAL A 111 -16.12 1.30 -11.32
N GLN A 112 -17.01 1.48 -12.30
CA GLN A 112 -18.22 0.68 -12.44
C GLN A 112 -17.92 -0.82 -12.63
N ARG A 113 -16.92 -1.16 -13.46
CA ARG A 113 -16.50 -2.55 -13.66
C ARG A 113 -15.83 -3.14 -12.41
N ILE A 114 -15.03 -2.35 -11.71
CA ILE A 114 -14.43 -2.75 -10.42
C ILE A 114 -15.52 -3.06 -9.39
N LYS A 115 -16.52 -2.17 -9.26
CA LYS A 115 -17.69 -2.39 -8.39
C LYS A 115 -18.47 -3.64 -8.78
N ALA A 116 -18.63 -3.91 -10.08
CA ALA A 116 -19.32 -5.11 -10.57
C ALA A 116 -18.61 -6.43 -10.21
N GLN A 117 -17.30 -6.40 -9.91
CA GLN A 117 -16.56 -7.54 -9.36
C GLN A 117 -16.74 -7.71 -7.84
N GLY A 118 -17.64 -6.96 -7.21
CA GLY A 118 -17.89 -7.06 -5.77
C GLY A 118 -16.84 -6.34 -4.91
N ALA A 119 -16.04 -5.44 -5.48
CA ALA A 119 -15.12 -4.62 -4.72
C ALA A 119 -15.87 -3.71 -3.73
N ASP A 120 -15.25 -3.50 -2.57
CA ASP A 120 -15.65 -2.54 -1.55
C ASP A 120 -14.88 -1.22 -1.68
N ALA A 121 -13.72 -1.20 -2.35
CA ALA A 121 -13.01 0.04 -2.69
C ALA A 121 -12.25 -0.05 -4.03
N VAL A 122 -12.03 1.12 -4.62
CA VAL A 122 -11.11 1.31 -5.74
C VAL A 122 -9.79 1.81 -5.19
N LYS A 123 -8.69 1.18 -5.59
CA LYS A 123 -7.35 1.67 -5.29
C LYS A 123 -6.69 2.17 -6.56
N PHE A 124 -5.99 3.30 -6.48
CA PHE A 124 -5.16 3.82 -7.56
C PHE A 124 -3.79 4.24 -7.02
N LEU A 125 -2.70 3.89 -7.71
CA LEU A 125 -1.35 4.34 -7.37
C LEU A 125 -0.93 5.53 -8.23
N LEU A 126 -0.43 6.58 -7.58
CA LEU A 126 0.19 7.73 -8.20
C LEU A 126 1.65 7.90 -7.74
N TYR A 127 2.56 8.04 -8.71
CA TYR A 127 3.90 8.59 -8.46
C TYR A 127 3.85 10.10 -8.50
N TYR A 128 4.36 10.76 -7.46
CA TYR A 128 4.31 12.21 -7.36
C TYR A 128 5.60 12.80 -6.82
N ASP A 129 6.03 13.88 -7.47
CA ASP A 129 7.13 14.74 -7.05
C ASP A 129 6.60 16.17 -7.11
N GLU A 130 6.43 16.80 -5.96
CA GLU A 130 5.92 18.17 -5.84
C GLU A 130 6.82 19.21 -6.52
N ALA A 131 8.09 18.87 -6.76
CA ALA A 131 9.07 19.76 -7.40
C ALA A 131 9.06 19.66 -8.93
N GLU A 132 8.32 18.72 -9.52
CA GLU A 132 8.17 18.66 -10.98
C GLU A 132 7.42 19.88 -11.54
N GLY A 133 7.64 20.13 -12.84
CA GLY A 133 7.06 21.27 -13.54
C GLY A 133 5.54 21.30 -13.48
N TYR A 134 4.97 22.52 -13.48
CA TYR A 134 3.53 22.75 -13.37
C TYR A 134 2.71 21.85 -14.31
N ASP A 135 3.06 21.80 -15.60
CA ASP A 135 2.30 21.01 -16.60
C ASP A 135 2.28 19.51 -16.30
N ILE A 136 3.35 18.97 -15.70
CA ILE A 136 3.44 17.56 -15.31
C ILE A 136 2.48 17.29 -14.15
N ASN A 137 2.53 18.12 -13.12
CA ASN A 137 1.72 17.93 -11.92
C ASN A 137 0.24 18.27 -12.16
N ASP A 138 -0.07 19.28 -12.97
CA ASP A 138 -1.44 19.63 -13.39
C ASP A 138 -2.11 18.46 -14.13
N ARG A 139 -1.37 17.78 -15.01
CA ARG A 139 -1.86 16.54 -15.66
C ARG A 139 -2.15 15.44 -14.64
N LYS A 140 -1.33 15.26 -13.60
CA LYS A 140 -1.56 14.28 -12.53
C LYS A 140 -2.78 14.65 -11.69
N HIS A 141 -2.93 15.92 -11.32
CA HIS A 141 -4.07 16.43 -10.57
C HIS A 141 -5.38 16.17 -11.32
N ALA A 142 -5.45 16.59 -12.59
CA ALA A 142 -6.61 16.36 -13.44
C ALA A 142 -6.92 14.86 -13.63
N PHE A 143 -5.90 14.00 -13.60
CA PHE A 143 -6.10 12.54 -13.67
C PHE A 143 -6.77 12.00 -12.40
N VAL A 144 -6.31 12.41 -11.23
CA VAL A 144 -6.89 12.00 -9.94
C VAL A 144 -8.31 12.56 -9.76
N GLU A 145 -8.57 13.81 -10.19
CA GLU A 145 -9.91 14.41 -10.17
C GLU A 145 -10.94 13.56 -10.94
N ARG A 146 -10.55 13.01 -12.11
CA ARG A 146 -11.42 12.12 -12.91
C ARG A 146 -11.75 10.85 -12.15
N ILE A 147 -10.75 10.17 -11.59
CA ILE A 147 -10.94 8.92 -10.83
C ILE A 147 -11.79 9.19 -9.57
N GLY A 148 -11.51 10.28 -8.86
CA GLY A 148 -12.29 10.71 -7.71
C GLY A 148 -13.76 10.95 -8.07
N SER A 149 -14.01 11.61 -9.21
CA SER A 149 -15.36 11.83 -9.73
C SER A 149 -16.08 10.52 -10.09
N GLU A 150 -15.39 9.56 -10.71
CA GLU A 150 -15.92 8.23 -10.98
C GLU A 150 -16.28 7.48 -9.69
N CYS A 151 -15.39 7.52 -8.68
CA CYS A 151 -15.62 6.91 -7.37
C CYS A 151 -16.79 7.56 -6.63
N ALA A 152 -16.95 8.88 -6.74
CA ALA A 152 -18.10 9.60 -6.20
C ALA A 152 -19.40 9.17 -6.90
N ALA A 153 -19.43 9.13 -8.24
CA ALA A 153 -20.59 8.72 -9.01
C ALA A 153 -21.02 7.27 -8.70
N GLU A 154 -20.06 6.37 -8.52
CA GLU A 154 -20.31 4.96 -8.23
C GLU A 154 -20.45 4.65 -6.74
N GLN A 155 -20.34 5.65 -5.86
CA GLN A 155 -20.40 5.51 -4.40
C GLN A 155 -19.39 4.48 -3.87
N MET A 156 -18.18 4.53 -4.42
CA MET A 156 -17.07 3.66 -4.08
C MET A 156 -16.03 4.44 -3.26
N PRO A 157 -15.58 3.93 -2.11
CA PRO A 157 -14.40 4.45 -1.42
C PRO A 157 -13.19 4.49 -2.35
N PHE A 158 -12.55 5.66 -2.44
CA PHE A 158 -11.36 5.89 -3.23
C PHE A 158 -10.10 5.85 -2.34
N TYR A 159 -9.29 4.80 -2.52
CA TYR A 159 -7.99 4.65 -1.89
C TYR A 159 -6.91 5.16 -2.84
N LEU A 160 -6.33 6.31 -2.54
CA LEU A 160 -5.23 6.86 -3.33
C LEU A 160 -3.90 6.45 -2.68
N GLU A 161 -3.16 5.58 -3.36
CA GLU A 161 -1.79 5.24 -3.02
C GLU A 161 -0.82 6.27 -3.60
N LEU A 162 0.06 6.77 -2.74
CA LEU A 162 0.97 7.84 -3.04
C LEU A 162 2.40 7.38 -2.81
N LEU A 163 3.20 7.38 -3.88
CA LEU A 163 4.64 7.10 -3.82
C LEU A 163 5.44 8.33 -4.22
N SER A 164 6.28 8.79 -3.29
CA SER A 164 7.18 9.91 -3.52
C SER A 164 8.37 9.50 -4.39
N TYR A 165 8.87 10.43 -5.19
CA TYR A 165 10.15 10.31 -5.88
C TYR A 165 10.75 11.70 -6.10
N ASP A 166 11.99 11.74 -6.57
CA ASP A 166 12.60 12.97 -7.07
C ASP A 166 13.02 12.78 -8.52
N ALA A 167 12.72 13.73 -9.40
CA ALA A 167 13.10 13.64 -10.81
C ALA A 167 14.64 13.59 -11.01
N SER A 168 15.42 14.10 -10.05
CA SER A 168 16.89 14.15 -10.08
C SER A 168 17.58 13.02 -9.31
N ILE A 169 16.86 12.31 -8.42
CA ILE A 169 17.41 11.21 -7.63
C ILE A 169 16.85 9.87 -8.11
N THR A 170 17.72 9.02 -8.64
CA THR A 170 17.34 7.73 -9.23
C THR A 170 17.08 6.63 -8.20
N ASP A 171 17.74 6.69 -7.05
CA ASP A 171 17.61 5.70 -5.97
C ASP A 171 16.86 6.28 -4.77
N ASN A 172 15.58 5.94 -4.68
CA ASN A 172 14.71 6.31 -3.54
C ASN A 172 15.14 5.66 -2.21
N SER A 173 16.05 4.69 -2.21
CA SER A 173 16.61 4.11 -0.99
C SER A 173 17.86 4.83 -0.48
N SER A 174 18.42 5.75 -1.27
CA SER A 174 19.66 6.45 -0.97
C SER A 174 19.58 7.39 0.22
N LYS A 175 20.74 7.69 0.81
CA LYS A 175 20.89 8.71 1.87
C LYS A 175 20.51 10.11 1.38
N GLU A 176 20.65 10.38 0.08
CA GLU A 176 20.26 11.65 -0.54
C GLU A 176 18.75 11.82 -0.56
N PHE A 177 18.02 10.81 -1.06
CA PHE A 177 16.55 10.83 -1.04
C PHE A 177 16.00 10.84 0.39
N ALA A 178 16.63 10.12 1.31
CA ALA A 178 16.21 10.06 2.71
C ALA A 178 16.12 11.46 3.36
N LYS A 179 16.98 12.40 2.99
CA LYS A 179 16.97 13.78 3.52
C LYS A 179 15.73 14.57 3.10
N ILE A 180 15.21 14.33 1.90
CA ILE A 180 14.09 15.09 1.33
C ILE A 180 12.75 14.36 1.42
N LYS A 181 12.78 13.04 1.65
CA LYS A 181 11.58 12.19 1.75
C LYS A 181 10.49 12.74 2.68
N PRO A 182 10.79 13.28 3.88
CA PRO A 182 9.74 13.78 4.77
C PRO A 182 8.91 14.88 4.11
N GLU A 183 9.59 15.86 3.52
CA GLU A 183 8.93 16.99 2.85
C GLU A 183 8.09 16.52 1.66
N LYS A 184 8.62 15.59 0.85
CA LYS A 184 7.88 15.03 -0.30
C LYS A 184 6.60 14.33 0.14
N VAL A 185 6.70 13.41 1.10
CA VAL A 185 5.55 12.64 1.59
C VAL A 185 4.49 13.56 2.21
N ILE A 186 4.91 14.50 3.06
CA ILE A 186 4.00 15.39 3.78
C ILE A 186 3.30 16.36 2.82
N ARG A 187 4.03 16.98 1.88
CA ARG A 187 3.44 17.89 0.88
C ARG A 187 2.48 17.16 -0.06
N MET A 188 2.85 15.97 -0.51
CA MET A 188 2.01 15.13 -1.33
C MET A 188 0.69 14.77 -0.62
N MET A 189 0.74 14.43 0.68
CA MET A 189 -0.47 14.22 1.48
C MET A 189 -1.34 15.47 1.59
N ARG A 190 -0.75 16.65 1.83
CA ARG A 190 -1.50 17.92 1.88
C ARG A 190 -2.21 18.21 0.56
N GLU A 191 -1.53 17.98 -0.57
CA GLU A 191 -2.09 18.18 -1.90
C GLU A 191 -3.32 17.29 -2.11
N PHE A 192 -3.15 15.98 -2.01
CA PHE A 192 -4.22 15.03 -2.33
C PHE A 192 -5.28 14.85 -1.24
N SER A 193 -5.19 15.64 -0.16
CA SER A 193 -6.28 15.80 0.82
C SER A 193 -7.31 16.85 0.39
N LYS A 194 -7.08 17.60 -0.69
CA LYS A 194 -8.03 18.63 -1.12
C LYS A 194 -9.36 18.00 -1.62
N PRO A 195 -10.51 18.65 -1.37
CA PRO A 195 -11.82 18.06 -1.67
C PRO A 195 -12.06 17.68 -3.13
N GLN A 196 -11.45 18.37 -4.10
CA GLN A 196 -11.67 18.09 -5.53
C GLN A 196 -11.21 16.70 -5.98
N TYR A 197 -10.33 16.05 -5.21
CA TYR A 197 -9.83 14.71 -5.55
C TYR A 197 -10.76 13.60 -5.06
N HIS A 198 -11.75 13.91 -4.22
CA HIS A 198 -12.71 12.93 -3.67
C HIS A 198 -12.05 11.67 -3.08
N VAL A 199 -10.84 11.80 -2.52
CA VAL A 199 -10.13 10.71 -1.86
C VAL A 199 -10.81 10.40 -0.53
N ASP A 200 -11.01 9.12 -0.25
CA ASP A 200 -11.60 8.64 1.00
C ASP A 200 -10.51 8.13 1.97
N VAL A 201 -9.44 7.52 1.46
CA VAL A 201 -8.29 7.04 2.25
C VAL A 201 -6.98 7.27 1.49
N LEU A 202 -5.97 7.78 2.18
CA LEU A 202 -4.61 7.88 1.65
C LEU A 202 -3.78 6.65 2.05
N LYS A 203 -3.22 5.93 1.08
CA LYS A 203 -2.20 4.89 1.33
C LYS A 203 -0.83 5.49 1.07
N VAL A 204 -0.03 5.64 2.10
CA VAL A 204 1.19 6.47 2.05
C VAL A 204 2.41 5.74 2.60
N GLU A 205 3.58 6.19 2.16
CA GLU A 205 4.84 5.83 2.80
C GLU A 205 4.92 6.44 4.22
N VAL A 206 5.72 5.82 5.09
CA VAL A 206 6.22 6.54 6.28
C VAL A 206 7.13 7.70 5.84
N PRO A 207 7.19 8.83 6.57
CA PRO A 207 7.80 10.05 6.06
C PRO A 207 9.33 9.99 6.09
N VAL A 208 9.91 9.07 6.86
CA VAL A 208 11.36 8.87 6.97
C VAL A 208 11.78 7.49 6.49
N ASN A 209 12.99 7.37 5.97
CA ASN A 209 13.61 6.07 5.75
C ASN A 209 14.28 5.62 7.07
N MET A 210 13.67 4.64 7.74
CA MET A 210 14.12 4.15 9.06
C MET A 210 15.56 3.63 9.04
N ALA A 211 16.10 3.19 7.90
CA ALA A 211 17.50 2.78 7.80
C ALA A 211 18.51 3.91 8.08
N TYR A 212 18.05 5.16 8.14
CA TYR A 212 18.87 6.35 8.40
C TYR A 212 18.44 7.13 9.65
N VAL A 213 17.65 6.51 10.53
CA VAL A 213 17.22 7.10 11.81
C VAL A 213 18.08 6.55 12.95
N GLU A 214 18.50 7.42 13.87
CA GLU A 214 19.22 7.01 15.08
C GLU A 214 18.46 5.90 15.85
N GLY A 215 19.18 4.84 16.26
CA GLY A 215 18.61 3.65 16.88
C GLY A 215 18.10 2.58 15.92
N PHE A 216 17.96 2.91 14.62
CA PHE A 216 17.58 1.98 13.55
C PHE A 216 18.68 1.80 12.50
N ALA A 217 19.49 2.83 12.27
CA ALA A 217 20.58 2.82 11.32
C ALA A 217 21.65 1.77 11.68
N ASN A 218 22.25 1.15 10.66
CA ASN A 218 23.28 0.12 10.84
C ASN A 218 24.57 0.69 11.47
N SER A 219 24.84 1.98 11.26
CA SER A 219 26.01 2.66 11.82
C SER A 219 25.73 4.14 12.09
N VAL A 220 26.54 4.76 12.96
CA VAL A 220 26.48 6.21 13.25
C VAL A 220 26.72 7.04 11.99
N ALA A 221 27.54 6.55 11.05
CA ALA A 221 27.82 7.25 9.80
C ALA A 221 26.62 7.27 8.84
N ASP A 222 25.68 6.34 8.99
CA ASP A 222 24.47 6.27 8.16
C ASP A 222 23.37 7.21 8.65
N VAL A 223 23.41 7.63 9.93
CA VAL A 223 22.39 8.50 10.51
C VAL A 223 22.22 9.78 9.69
N VAL A 224 20.97 10.05 9.32
CA VAL A 224 20.49 11.30 8.70
C VAL A 224 19.64 12.09 9.70
N PHE A 225 18.83 11.40 10.50
CA PHE A 225 17.94 11.99 11.49
C PHE A 225 18.19 11.40 12.87
N SER A 226 18.20 12.24 13.89
CA SER A 226 17.99 11.80 15.27
C SER A 226 16.60 11.16 15.44
N ALA A 227 16.41 10.41 16.52
CA ALA A 227 15.11 9.84 16.82
C ALA A 227 14.03 10.93 17.00
N GLU A 228 14.36 12.03 17.67
CA GLU A 228 13.47 13.18 17.89
C GLU A 228 13.04 13.85 16.56
N GLU A 229 13.96 14.08 15.63
CA GLU A 229 13.65 14.64 14.31
C GLU A 229 12.72 13.71 13.51
N ALA A 230 13.01 12.40 13.53
CA ALA A 230 12.16 11.42 12.87
C ALA A 230 10.75 11.39 13.48
N LYS A 231 10.62 11.45 14.82
CA LYS A 231 9.32 11.54 15.50
C LYS A 231 8.56 12.80 15.10
N ALA A 232 9.24 13.95 15.00
CA ALA A 232 8.60 15.19 14.56
C ALA A 232 7.97 15.06 13.16
N TYR A 233 8.63 14.38 12.22
CA TYR A 233 8.07 14.16 10.88
C TYR A 233 6.86 13.22 10.87
N PHE A 234 6.81 12.18 11.71
CA PHE A 234 5.61 11.35 11.85
C PHE A 234 4.41 12.12 12.39
N LYS A 235 4.66 13.03 13.34
CA LYS A 235 3.64 13.94 13.86
C LYS A 235 3.16 14.89 12.78
N GLU A 236 4.07 15.56 12.07
CA GLU A 236 3.73 16.48 10.99
C GLU A 236 2.96 15.79 9.86
N GLN A 237 3.31 14.55 9.52
CA GLN A 237 2.57 13.74 8.55
C GLN A 237 1.11 13.52 8.98
N SER A 238 0.87 13.29 10.26
CA SER A 238 -0.48 13.09 10.78
C SER A 238 -1.32 14.37 10.76
N GLU A 239 -0.67 15.51 10.93
CA GLU A 239 -1.27 16.86 10.85
C GLU A 239 -1.46 17.33 9.39
N ALA A 240 -0.84 16.65 8.42
CA ALA A 240 -0.89 16.99 7.01
C ALA A 240 -2.24 16.68 6.33
N THR A 241 -3.06 15.83 6.94
CA THR A 241 -4.33 15.38 6.36
C THR A 241 -5.43 15.25 7.41
N HIS A 242 -6.66 15.54 6.99
CA HIS A 242 -7.87 15.22 7.75
C HIS A 242 -8.46 13.86 7.34
N LEU A 243 -7.99 13.26 6.24
CA LEU A 243 -8.47 11.97 5.77
C LEU A 243 -7.89 10.83 6.62
N PRO A 244 -8.59 9.69 6.71
CA PRO A 244 -7.96 8.45 7.13
C PRO A 244 -6.73 8.16 6.26
N PHE A 245 -5.62 7.75 6.88
CA PHE A 245 -4.45 7.31 6.13
C PHE A 245 -3.86 6.03 6.70
N ILE A 246 -3.29 5.22 5.82
CA ILE A 246 -2.71 3.91 6.14
C ILE A 246 -1.31 3.79 5.57
N PHE A 247 -0.45 3.04 6.26
CA PHE A 247 0.91 2.82 5.79
C PHE A 247 1.03 1.65 4.83
N LEU A 248 1.87 1.83 3.81
CA LEU A 248 2.40 0.75 2.98
C LEU A 248 3.77 0.31 3.52
N SER A 249 4.11 -0.98 3.38
CA SER A 249 5.37 -1.51 3.93
C SER A 249 6.61 -1.30 3.07
N ALA A 250 6.45 -0.86 1.81
CA ALA A 250 7.53 -0.61 0.84
C ALA A 250 8.50 -1.80 0.57
N GLY A 251 8.26 -2.98 1.15
CA GLY A 251 9.13 -4.15 1.01
C GLY A 251 10.23 -4.25 2.07
N VAL A 252 10.16 -3.48 3.16
CA VAL A 252 11.01 -3.71 4.34
C VAL A 252 10.66 -5.04 5.03
N SER A 253 11.52 -5.53 5.92
CA SER A 253 11.22 -6.74 6.69
C SER A 253 10.01 -6.56 7.60
N SER A 254 9.32 -7.67 7.92
CA SER A 254 8.17 -7.65 8.85
C SER A 254 8.55 -7.00 10.19
N GLU A 255 9.71 -7.39 10.75
CA GLU A 255 10.21 -6.86 12.02
C GLU A 255 10.47 -5.34 11.95
N LEU A 256 11.13 -4.86 10.90
CA LEU A 256 11.40 -3.43 10.75
C LEU A 256 10.08 -2.65 10.58
N PHE A 257 9.12 -3.18 9.81
CA PHE A 257 7.82 -2.53 9.66
C PHE A 257 7.06 -2.44 10.98
N GLN A 258 7.01 -3.52 11.76
CA GLN A 258 6.38 -3.53 13.08
C GLN A 258 7.01 -2.51 14.04
N LYS A 259 8.36 -2.46 14.09
CA LYS A 259 9.08 -1.45 14.89
C LYS A 259 8.79 -0.02 14.41
N THR A 260 8.60 0.16 13.11
CA THR A 260 8.24 1.46 12.53
C THR A 260 6.84 1.90 12.97
N LEU A 261 5.86 0.98 13.05
CA LEU A 261 4.50 1.30 13.52
C LEU A 261 4.48 1.70 15.00
N LEU A 262 5.26 0.99 15.84
CA LEU A 262 5.46 1.36 17.24
C LEU A 262 6.08 2.76 17.37
N PHE A 263 7.14 3.02 16.59
CA PHE A 263 7.81 4.32 16.57
C PHE A 263 6.87 5.45 16.09
N ALA A 264 6.07 5.20 15.06
CA ALA A 264 5.08 6.13 14.55
C ALA A 264 4.03 6.46 15.63
N HIS A 265 3.53 5.45 16.34
CA HIS A 265 2.59 5.64 17.45
C HIS A 265 3.20 6.47 18.59
N GLU A 266 4.43 6.15 19.02
CA GLU A 266 5.16 6.93 20.02
C GLU A 266 5.40 8.38 19.60
N ALA A 267 5.54 8.63 18.30
CA ALA A 267 5.67 9.96 17.72
C ALA A 267 4.36 10.77 17.73
N GLY A 268 3.24 10.16 18.10
CA GLY A 268 1.90 10.76 18.02
C GLY A 268 1.26 10.61 16.63
N SER A 269 1.73 9.67 15.81
CA SER A 269 1.06 9.37 14.54
C SER A 269 -0.33 8.80 14.78
N THR A 270 -1.31 9.28 14.00
CA THR A 270 -2.73 8.92 14.09
C THR A 270 -3.17 8.12 12.87
N PHE A 271 -2.28 7.27 12.35
CA PHE A 271 -2.55 6.39 11.23
C PHE A 271 -3.66 5.38 11.55
N ASN A 272 -4.42 5.00 10.53
CA ASN A 272 -5.67 4.24 10.67
C ASN A 272 -5.55 2.77 10.25
N GLY A 273 -4.32 2.28 10.13
CA GLY A 273 -4.01 0.91 9.74
C GLY A 273 -2.93 0.82 8.67
N VAL A 274 -2.91 -0.30 7.96
CA VAL A 274 -1.90 -0.64 6.95
C VAL A 274 -2.53 -1.37 5.77
N LEU A 275 -1.86 -1.22 4.62
CA LEU A 275 -2.05 -2.10 3.48
C LEU A 275 -0.71 -2.81 3.21
N CYS A 276 -0.52 -3.92 3.93
CA CYS A 276 0.77 -4.59 4.08
C CYS A 276 0.84 -5.83 3.17
N GLY A 277 1.86 -5.91 2.31
CA GLY A 277 1.98 -7.01 1.35
C GLY A 277 3.22 -7.87 1.57
N ARG A 278 4.28 -7.54 0.84
CA ARG A 278 5.52 -8.32 0.74
C ARG A 278 6.09 -8.78 2.08
N SER A 279 6.10 -7.94 3.11
CA SER A 279 6.57 -8.30 4.46
C SER A 279 5.84 -9.50 5.08
N THR A 280 4.63 -9.81 4.61
CA THR A 280 3.81 -10.93 5.10
C THR A 280 4.04 -12.21 4.28
N TRP A 281 4.00 -12.14 2.95
CA TRP A 281 3.94 -13.32 2.07
C TRP A 281 5.17 -13.55 1.18
N GLN A 282 6.12 -12.61 1.09
CA GLN A 282 7.21 -12.71 0.09
C GLN A 282 8.08 -13.97 0.26
N GLY A 283 8.23 -14.47 1.49
CA GLY A 283 8.98 -15.69 1.77
C GLY A 283 8.34 -16.96 1.22
N ALA A 284 7.04 -16.93 0.89
CA ALA A 284 6.36 -18.05 0.22
C ALA A 284 6.73 -18.16 -1.26
N VAL A 285 7.26 -17.10 -1.88
CA VAL A 285 7.60 -17.11 -3.32
C VAL A 285 8.66 -18.16 -3.66
N PRO A 286 9.86 -18.18 -3.02
CA PRO A 286 10.85 -19.22 -3.29
C PRO A 286 10.31 -20.63 -2.99
N VAL A 287 9.51 -20.80 -1.94
CA VAL A 287 8.90 -22.10 -1.59
C VAL A 287 7.93 -22.54 -2.69
N PHE A 288 7.08 -21.64 -3.17
CA PHE A 288 6.12 -21.91 -4.24
C PHE A 288 6.81 -22.32 -5.54
N ILE A 289 7.88 -21.60 -5.92
CA ILE A 289 8.60 -21.85 -7.16
C ILE A 289 9.43 -23.15 -7.09
N ASN A 290 10.12 -23.39 -5.97
CA ASN A 290 11.09 -24.48 -5.87
C ASN A 290 10.51 -25.77 -5.29
N GLU A 291 9.46 -25.69 -4.47
CA GLU A 291 8.88 -26.81 -3.71
C GLU A 291 7.39 -27.05 -4.03
N GLY A 292 6.75 -26.14 -4.77
CA GLY A 292 5.39 -26.27 -5.27
C GLY A 292 4.29 -25.81 -4.32
N GLU A 293 3.04 -25.98 -4.76
CA GLU A 293 1.84 -25.44 -4.08
C GLU A 293 1.72 -25.91 -2.62
N ALA A 294 1.87 -27.21 -2.36
CA ALA A 294 1.65 -27.77 -1.02
C ALA A 294 2.61 -27.18 0.02
N ALA A 295 3.89 -27.07 -0.31
CA ALA A 295 4.90 -26.47 0.55
C ALA A 295 4.64 -24.98 0.77
N ALA A 296 4.24 -24.25 -0.28
CA ALA A 296 3.89 -22.83 -0.15
C ALA A 296 2.67 -22.62 0.76
N ARG A 297 1.67 -23.49 0.64
CA ARG A 297 0.48 -23.48 1.50
C ARG A 297 0.85 -23.72 2.97
N ASP A 298 1.71 -24.69 3.25
CA ASP A 298 2.21 -24.95 4.60
C ASP A 298 3.03 -23.78 5.15
N TRP A 299 3.84 -23.14 4.30
CA TRP A 299 4.56 -21.91 4.68
C TRP A 299 3.59 -20.77 5.03
N LEU A 300 2.53 -20.57 4.24
CA LEU A 300 1.52 -19.55 4.50
C LEU A 300 0.76 -19.83 5.81
N ARG A 301 0.42 -21.09 6.09
CA ARG A 301 -0.25 -21.53 7.34
C ARG A 301 0.61 -21.39 8.58
N THR A 302 1.93 -21.35 8.42
CA THR A 302 2.89 -21.26 9.53
C THR A 302 3.52 -19.87 9.60
N GLN A 303 4.53 -19.61 8.77
CA GLN A 303 5.27 -18.35 8.79
C GLN A 303 4.43 -17.17 8.28
N GLY A 304 3.63 -17.35 7.22
CA GLY A 304 2.75 -16.30 6.71
C GLY A 304 1.72 -15.86 7.75
N LYS A 305 1.07 -16.83 8.40
CA LYS A 305 0.17 -16.64 9.53
C LYS A 305 0.85 -15.92 10.69
N ALA A 306 2.03 -16.39 11.12
CA ALA A 306 2.77 -15.75 12.20
C ALA A 306 3.10 -14.28 11.87
N ASN A 307 3.49 -13.98 10.63
CA ASN A 307 3.78 -12.62 10.19
C ASN A 307 2.54 -11.70 10.32
N ILE A 308 1.37 -12.15 9.88
CA ILE A 308 0.15 -11.33 9.91
C ILE A 308 -0.45 -11.21 11.32
N GLU A 309 -0.41 -12.27 12.14
CA GLU A 309 -0.89 -12.23 13.52
C GLU A 309 -0.01 -11.30 14.39
N GLN A 310 1.31 -11.33 14.20
CA GLN A 310 2.22 -10.39 14.87
C GLN A 310 1.98 -8.94 14.44
N LEU A 311 1.75 -8.72 13.15
CA LEU A 311 1.37 -7.39 12.64
C LEU A 311 0.05 -6.91 13.27
N ASN A 312 -0.97 -7.76 13.32
CA ASN A 312 -2.25 -7.43 13.94
C ASN A 312 -2.09 -7.06 15.44
N ALA A 313 -1.28 -7.80 16.18
CA ALA A 313 -1.00 -7.51 17.59
C ALA A 313 -0.28 -6.15 17.79
N VAL A 314 0.48 -5.68 16.80
CA VAL A 314 1.06 -4.33 16.80
C VAL A 314 0.00 -3.30 16.45
N LEU A 315 -0.84 -3.55 15.43
CA LEU A 315 -1.92 -2.64 15.02
C LEU A 315 -2.90 -2.37 16.16
N ASP A 316 -3.27 -3.40 16.93
CA ASP A 316 -4.16 -3.28 18.09
C ASP A 316 -3.66 -2.30 19.15
N LYS A 317 -2.34 -2.04 19.19
CA LYS A 317 -1.71 -1.12 20.15
C LYS A 317 -1.41 0.25 19.56
N THR A 318 -1.38 0.38 18.24
CA THR A 318 -0.75 1.52 17.56
C THR A 318 -1.68 2.31 16.66
N ALA A 319 -2.61 1.64 15.97
CA ALA A 319 -3.49 2.25 14.98
C ALA A 319 -4.78 2.80 15.60
N GLY A 320 -5.25 3.95 15.09
CA GLY A 320 -6.55 4.52 15.45
C GLY A 320 -7.68 4.08 14.52
N SER A 321 -8.94 4.27 14.93
CA SER A 321 -10.08 3.97 14.07
C SER A 321 -10.13 4.94 12.89
N TRP A 322 -10.46 4.47 11.69
CA TRP A 322 -10.72 5.39 10.55
C TRP A 322 -11.91 6.32 10.81
N LYS A 323 -12.78 5.97 11.76
CA LYS A 323 -13.96 6.75 12.16
C LYS A 323 -13.64 7.97 13.03
N ASP A 324 -12.43 8.04 13.57
CA ASP A 324 -11.98 9.16 14.41
C ASP A 324 -11.48 10.36 13.56
N ARG A 325 -11.66 10.29 12.25
CA ARG A 325 -11.29 11.27 11.23
C ARG A 325 -12.53 11.82 10.53
#